data_AF-A0A2A5HRH9-F1
#
_entry.id   AF-A0A2A5HRH9-F1
#
_cell.length_a   1.000
_cell.length_b   1.000
_cell.length_c   1.000
_cell.angle_alpha   90.00
_cell.angle_beta   90.00
_cell.angle_gamma   90.00
#
_symmetry.space_group_name_H-M   'P 1'
#
loop_
_entity.id
_entity.type
_entity.pdbx_description
1 polymer ?
#
loop_
_entity_poly.entity_id
_entity_poly.type
_entity_poly.pdbx_seq_one_letter_code
_entity_poly.pdbx_strand_id
1 'polypeptide(L)'
;MVFLSSRSSLRERILGYEVGAVDYFVIPFSCEELLAHFDVLKNYKERHDVLIRKYEDASKVAMVAMKGTGELACILNFVEKINQIESYAELAHVIIMTL
;
A
#
# COMPACT_ATOMS: atom_id res chain seq x y z
N MET A 1 -3.97 -16.71 12.89
CA MET A 1 -3.41 -17.81 13.72
C MET A 1 -4.37 -18.97 13.63
N VAL A 2 -3.91 -20.18 13.29
CA VAL A 2 -4.76 -21.39 13.23
C VAL A 2 -4.53 -22.20 14.50
N PHE A 3 -5.59 -22.61 15.19
CA PHE A 3 -5.52 -23.43 16.39
C PHE A 3 -5.79 -24.89 16.09
N LEU A 4 -5.02 -25.79 16.70
CA LEU A 4 -5.24 -27.24 16.71
C LEU A 4 -5.53 -27.70 18.14
N SER A 5 -6.61 -28.45 18.34
CA SER A 5 -7.02 -28.91 19.66
C SER A 5 -7.69 -30.28 19.62
N SER A 6 -7.50 -31.12 20.63
CA SER A 6 -8.30 -32.35 20.82
C SER A 6 -9.63 -32.07 21.52
N ARG A 7 -9.81 -30.87 22.08
CA ARG A 7 -11.03 -30.45 22.75
C ARG A 7 -11.97 -29.87 21.69
N SER A 8 -13.11 -30.53 21.49
CA SER A 8 -14.01 -30.31 20.36
C SER A 8 -15.28 -29.54 20.71
N SER A 9 -15.38 -29.05 21.96
CA SER A 9 -16.61 -28.39 22.39
C SER A 9 -16.82 -27.09 21.62
N LEU A 10 -18.08 -26.79 21.31
CA LEU A 10 -18.45 -25.55 20.63
C LEU A 10 -17.91 -24.32 21.39
N ARG A 11 -17.94 -24.35 22.72
CA ARG A 11 -17.48 -23.25 23.57
C ARG A 11 -15.98 -22.96 23.40
N GLU A 12 -15.14 -23.97 23.27
CA GLU A 12 -13.69 -23.76 23.09
C GLU A 12 -13.36 -23.25 21.69
N ARG A 13 -14.11 -23.69 20.67
CA ARG A 13 -13.97 -23.18 19.31
C ARG A 13 -14.32 -21.69 19.27
N ILE A 14 -15.46 -21.32 19.88
CA ILE A 14 -15.89 -19.92 19.99
C ILE A 14 -14.81 -19.10 20.71
N LEU A 15 -14.31 -19.57 21.86
CA LEU A 15 -13.25 -18.88 22.59
C LEU A 15 -11.99 -18.70 21.73
N GLY A 16 -11.62 -19.71 20.93
CA GLY A 16 -10.53 -19.61 19.97
C GLY A 16 -10.74 -18.48 18.97
N TYR A 17 -11.93 -18.38 18.38
CA TYR A 17 -12.25 -17.29 17.46
C TYR A 17 -12.29 -15.92 18.16
N GLU A 18 -12.78 -15.83 19.39
CA GLU A 18 -12.81 -14.59 20.18
C GLU A 18 -11.41 -14.03 20.47
N VAL A 19 -10.40 -14.89 20.62
CA VAL A 19 -9.00 -14.46 20.80
C VAL A 19 -8.26 -14.21 19.47
N GLY A 20 -8.97 -14.23 18.34
CA GLY A 20 -8.43 -13.90 17.01
C GLY A 20 -7.89 -15.11 16.23
N ALA A 21 -8.37 -16.32 16.53
CA ALA A 21 -8.14 -17.45 15.63
C ALA A 21 -8.74 -17.15 14.25
N VAL A 22 -7.96 -17.45 13.20
CA VAL A 22 -8.44 -17.46 11.82
C VAL A 22 -9.14 -18.79 11.53
N ASP A 23 -8.66 -19.87 12.15
CA ASP A 23 -9.32 -21.17 12.08
C ASP A 23 -9.04 -22.05 13.30
N TYR A 24 -9.87 -23.07 13.50
CA TYR A 24 -9.82 -24.02 14.63
C TYR A 24 -10.07 -25.46 14.16
N PHE A 25 -9.04 -26.30 14.24
CA PHE A 25 -9.10 -27.72 13.88
C PHE A 25 -9.17 -28.62 15.11
N VAL A 26 -10.06 -29.61 15.04
CA VAL A 26 -10.26 -30.62 16.09
C VAL A 26 -9.56 -31.92 15.71
N ILE A 27 -8.79 -32.51 16.63
CA ILE A 27 -8.13 -33.82 16.45
C ILE A 27 -9.09 -34.96 16.81
N PRO A 28 -9.11 -36.07 16.05
CA PRO A 28 -8.33 -36.32 14.84
C PRO A 28 -8.93 -35.63 13.60
N PHE A 29 -8.08 -35.04 12.76
CA PHE A 29 -8.45 -34.42 11.48
C PHE A 29 -7.70 -35.12 10.33
N SER A 30 -8.22 -34.97 9.12
CA SER A 30 -7.51 -35.43 7.92
C SER A 30 -6.37 -34.47 7.57
N CYS A 31 -5.16 -35.00 7.38
CA CYS A 31 -4.03 -34.19 6.89
C CYS A 31 -4.34 -33.56 5.53
N GLU A 32 -5.12 -34.23 4.67
CA GLU A 32 -5.52 -33.71 3.37
C GLU A 32 -6.46 -32.49 3.51
N GLU A 33 -7.37 -32.53 4.47
CA GLU A 33 -8.29 -31.41 4.76
C GLU A 33 -7.53 -30.19 5.28
N LEU A 34 -6.57 -30.40 6.21
CA LEU A 34 -5.74 -29.33 6.73
C LEU A 34 -4.88 -28.69 5.64
N LEU A 35 -4.28 -29.50 4.76
CA LEU A 35 -3.48 -29.02 3.64
C LEU A 35 -4.33 -28.19 2.66
N ALA A 36 -5.51 -28.68 2.28
CA ALA A 36 -6.42 -27.96 1.40
C ALA A 36 -6.82 -26.60 2.00
N HIS A 37 -7.12 -26.56 3.31
CA HIS A 37 -7.45 -25.30 3.98
C HIS A 37 -6.26 -24.34 4.02
N PHE A 38 -5.06 -24.86 4.31
CA PHE A 38 -3.84 -24.06 4.34
C PHE A 38 -3.50 -23.47 2.97
N ASP A 39 -3.70 -24.22 1.89
CA ASP A 39 -3.50 -23.74 0.52
C ASP A 39 -4.46 -22.58 0.18
N VAL A 40 -5.71 -22.64 0.63
CA VAL A 40 -6.66 -21.53 0.47
C VAL A 40 -6.18 -20.28 1.23
N LEU A 41 -5.77 -20.44 2.49
CA LEU A 41 -5.25 -19.34 3.30
C LEU A 41 -3.97 -18.72 2.69
N LYS A 42 -3.07 -19.56 2.18
CA LYS A 42 -1.85 -19.13 1.49
C LYS A 42 -2.19 -18.32 0.24
N ASN A 43 -3.07 -18.83 -0.62
CA ASN A 43 -3.51 -18.14 -1.83
C ASN A 43 -4.16 -16.78 -1.50
N TYR A 44 -4.96 -16.72 -0.43
CA TYR A 44 -5.56 -15.47 0.03
C TYR A 44 -4.50 -14.45 0.45
N LYS A 45 -3.51 -14.89 1.24
CA LYS A 45 -2.39 -14.05 1.66
C LYS A 45 -1.58 -13.53 0.48
N GLU A 46 -1.24 -14.39 -0.47
CA GLU A 46 -0.48 -14.00 -1.67
C GLU A 46 -1.22 -12.94 -2.50
N ARG A 47 -2.54 -13.10 -2.69
CA ARG A 47 -3.37 -12.11 -3.39
C ARG A 47 -3.39 -10.77 -2.67
N HIS A 48 -3.51 -10.80 -1.34
CA HIS A 48 -3.47 -9.59 -0.52
C HIS A 48 -2.11 -8.87 -0.64
N ASP A 49 -1.01 -9.61 -0.55
CA ASP A 49 0.34 -9.05 -0.67
C ASP A 49 0.59 -8.47 -2.07
N VAL A 50 0.04 -9.09 -3.13
CA VAL A 50 0.05 -8.54 -4.51
C VAL A 50 -0.75 -7.25 -4.61
N LEU A 51 -1.92 -7.18 -3.96
CA LEU A 51 -2.77 -5.99 -4.00
C LEU A 51 -2.09 -4.79 -3.32
N ILE A 52 -1.41 -5.01 -2.19
CA ILE A 52 -0.61 -3.98 -1.51
C ILE A 52 0.48 -3.44 -2.45
N ARG A 53 1.25 -4.31 -3.10
CA ARG A 53 2.30 -3.89 -4.02
C ARG A 53 1.75 -3.05 -5.17
N LYS A 54 0.63 -3.47 -5.76
CA LYS A 54 -0.03 -2.71 -6.84
C LYS A 54 -0.47 -1.31 -6.39
N TYR A 55 -0.97 -1.19 -5.16
CA TYR A 55 -1.33 0.10 -4.59
C TYR A 55 -0.10 1.01 -4.41
N GLU A 56 0.98 0.47 -3.83
CA GLU A 56 2.23 1.21 -3.63
C GLU A 56 2.84 1.68 -4.96
N ASP A 57 2.86 0.81 -5.97
CA ASP A 57 3.35 1.13 -7.31
C ASP A 57 2.50 2.24 -7.96
N ALA A 58 1.17 2.12 -7.92
CA ALA A 58 0.27 3.13 -8.46
C ALA A 58 0.44 4.48 -7.75
N SER A 59 0.56 4.48 -6.41
CA SER A 59 0.82 5.68 -5.62
C SER A 59 2.16 6.32 -5.99
N LYS A 60 3.20 5.51 -6.23
CA LYS A 60 4.52 6.00 -6.65
C LYS A 60 4.46 6.63 -8.03
N VAL A 61 3.77 6.00 -8.99
CA VAL A 61 3.57 6.55 -10.33
C VAL A 61 2.82 7.88 -10.27
N ALA A 62 1.73 7.96 -9.49
CA ALA A 62 0.99 9.20 -9.28
C ALA A 62 1.87 10.30 -8.67
N MET A 63 2.67 9.98 -7.66
CA MET A 63 3.59 10.93 -7.02
C MET A 63 4.64 11.47 -8.00
N VAL A 64 5.21 10.62 -8.86
CA VAL A 64 6.16 11.05 -9.90
C VAL A 64 5.50 12.00 -10.89
N ALA A 65 4.28 11.68 -11.35
CA ALA A 65 3.52 12.55 -12.26
C ALA A 65 3.20 13.91 -11.61
N MET A 66 2.76 13.90 -10.34
CA MET A 66 2.46 15.12 -9.58
C MET A 66 3.70 16.00 -9.40
N LYS A 67 4.85 15.40 -9.07
CA LYS A 67 6.11 16.15 -8.94
C LYS A 67 6.51 16.82 -10.26
N GLY A 68 6.45 16.09 -11.37
CA GLY A 68 6.73 16.65 -12.70
C GLY A 68 5.78 17.81 -13.06
N THR A 69 4.51 17.72 -12.67
CA THR A 69 3.52 18.79 -12.90
C THR A 69 3.85 20.05 -12.07
N GLY A 70 4.30 19.87 -10.82
CA GLY A 70 4.75 20.99 -9.97
C GLY A 70 6.00 21.69 -10.51
N GLU A 71 6.97 20.94 -11.02
CA GLU A 71 8.16 21.49 -11.67
C GLU A 71 7.81 22.27 -12.94
N LEU A 72 6.91 21.74 -13.79
CA LEU A 72 6.43 22.43 -14.99
C LEU A 72 5.66 23.72 -14.67
N ALA A 73 4.83 23.72 -13.62
CA ALA A 73 4.13 24.93 -13.18
C ALA A 73 5.11 26.00 -12.68
N CYS A 74 6.18 25.60 -11.99
CA CYS A 74 7.25 26.51 -11.57
C CYS A 74 7.95 27.15 -12.79
N ILE A 75 8.27 26.34 -13.81
CA ILE A 75 8.89 26.81 -15.06
C ILE A 75 7.96 27.77 -15.81
N LEU A 76 6.66 27.45 -15.95
CA LEU A 76 5.68 28.33 -16.59
C LEU A 76 5.60 29.70 -15.90
N ASN A 77 5.49 29.71 -14.56
CA ASN A 77 5.46 30.96 -13.79
C ASN A 77 6.76 31.76 -13.93
N PHE A 78 7.91 31.09 -14.02
CA PHE A 78 9.19 31.74 -14.28
C PHE A 78 9.25 32.36 -15.68
N VAL A 79 8.78 31.65 -16.72
CA VAL A 79 8.72 32.15 -18.10
C VAL A 79 7.79 33.35 -18.23
N GLU A 80 6.63 33.32 -17.58
CA GLU A 80 5.71 34.48 -17.52
C GLU A 80 6.38 35.70 -16.89
N LYS A 81 7.11 35.51 -15.78
CA LYS A 81 7.85 36.59 -15.12
C LYS A 81 8.94 37.18 -16.01
N ILE A 82 9.70 36.35 -16.74
CA ILE A 82 10.75 36.85 -17.65
C ILE A 82 10.16 37.70 -18.79
N ASN A 83 9.01 37.31 -19.34
CA ASN A 83 8.38 38.04 -20.44
C ASN A 83 7.91 39.47 -20.06
N GLN A 84 7.86 39.80 -18.77
CA GLN A 84 7.48 41.11 -18.26
C GLN A 84 8.69 41.97 -17.85
N ILE A 85 9.92 41.46 -18.01
CA ILE A 85 11.14 42.14 -17.57
C ILE A 85 11.71 42.98 -18.71
N GLU A 86 11.90 44.28 -18.44
CA GLU A 86 12.45 45.23 -19.41
C GLU A 86 13.94 45.55 -19.15
N SER A 87 14.52 45.00 -18.07
CA SER A 87 15.89 45.30 -17.62
C SER A 87 16.66 44.07 -17.12
N TYR A 88 17.94 43.99 -17.47
CA TYR A 88 18.86 42.96 -17.00
C TYR A 88 19.00 42.91 -15.46
N ALA A 89 18.77 44.02 -14.76
CA ALA A 89 18.82 44.07 -13.30
C ALA A 89 17.63 43.35 -12.66
N GLU A 90 16.44 43.45 -13.26
CA GLU A 90 15.23 42.77 -12.80
C GLU A 90 15.30 41.26 -13.06
N LEU A 91 15.91 40.85 -14.18
CA LEU A 91 16.15 39.43 -14.48
C LEU A 91 17.01 38.75 -13.40
N ALA A 92 18.09 39.42 -12.97
CA ALA A 92 18.95 38.92 -11.91
C ALA A 92 18.19 38.74 -10.59
N HIS A 93 17.26 39.65 -10.27
CA HIS A 93 16.46 39.58 -9.04
C HIS A 93 15.47 38.41 -9.06
N VAL A 94 14.82 38.15 -10.20
CA VAL A 94 13.85 37.06 -10.35
C VAL A 94 14.53 35.68 -10.27
N ILE A 95 15.73 35.54 -10.82
CA ILE A 95 16.52 34.31 -10.73
C ILE A 95 16.88 33.97 -9.27
N ILE A 96 17.29 34.96 -8.49
CA ILE A 96 17.67 34.77 -7.07
C ILE A 96 16.46 34.38 -6.20
N MET A 97 15.24 34.82 -6.55
CA MET A 97 14.02 34.50 -5.80
C MET A 97 13.38 33.16 -6.18
N THR A 98 13.72 32.59 -7.34
CA THR A 98 13.12 31.35 -7.86
C THR A 98 13.96 30.11 -7.55
N LEU A 99 15.26 30.30 -7.29
CA LEU A 99 16.20 29.28 -6.78
C LEU A 99 16.10 29.13 -5.26
#